data_AF-A0A0J8B878-F1
#
_entry.id   AF-A0A0J8B878-F1
#
_cell.length_a   1.000
_cell.length_b   1.000
_cell.length_c   1.000
_cell.angle_alpha   90.00
_cell.angle_beta   90.00
_cell.angle_gamma   90.00
#
_symmetry.space_group_name_H-M   'P 1'
#
loop_
_entity.id
_entity.type
_entity.pdbx_description
1 polymer ?
#
loop_
_entity_poly.entity_id
_entity_poly.type
_entity_poly.pdbx_seq_one_letter_code
_entity_poly.pdbx_strand_id
1 'polypeptide(L)'
;MVADKGKKLKTEKNDEENAEQIDGELVFSIEKLQEIQDELEKVNEKASDEVLEVEKKYNEIRKPVYDKRNEIISSIPDFWLTAFLSHPALSELVTEEDHKVFKHLTSIEVEDSKDVKSGYSITFNFSPNPYFEDTRLTKTFTFLDEGTTKVTATSIKWKEGMGIPNGVDNEKKGNKRAHIEESFFTWFSETQQSDDDIHDEVAEIIKEDLWPNPLTYFNNEADEEDFEGDDDDEEGKEGSDDEDDEQDDDDEEEE
;
A
#
# COMPACT_ATOMS: atom_id res chain seq x y z
N MET A 1 73.33 48.87 -10.44
CA MET A 1 72.11 48.13 -10.84
C MET A 1 72.37 46.65 -10.63
N VAL A 2 71.30 45.89 -10.37
CA VAL A 2 71.21 44.41 -10.38
C VAL A 2 71.52 43.71 -9.05
N ALA A 3 70.45 43.28 -8.34
CA ALA A 3 70.26 41.92 -7.80
C ALA A 3 69.10 41.86 -6.79
N ASP A 4 67.85 41.80 -7.25
CA ASP A 4 66.72 41.28 -6.44
C ASP A 4 65.55 40.84 -7.35
N LYS A 5 65.85 39.95 -8.31
CA LYS A 5 64.83 39.32 -9.18
C LYS A 5 64.88 37.79 -9.17
N GLY A 6 65.89 37.18 -8.56
CA GLY A 6 66.08 35.73 -8.58
C GLY A 6 65.33 34.95 -7.50
N LYS A 7 64.86 35.60 -6.43
CA LYS A 7 64.21 34.94 -5.28
C LYS A 7 62.68 34.85 -5.40
N LYS A 8 62.01 35.85 -5.99
CA LYS A 8 60.55 35.83 -6.22
C LYS A 8 60.12 34.82 -7.31
N LEU A 9 60.85 34.79 -8.43
CA LEU A 9 60.58 33.87 -9.56
C LEU A 9 60.77 32.37 -9.23
N LYS A 10 61.54 32.03 -8.19
CA LYS A 10 61.77 30.64 -7.77
C LYS A 10 60.68 30.12 -6.82
N THR A 11 60.02 31.01 -6.10
CA THR A 11 58.91 30.65 -5.19
C THR A 11 57.61 30.54 -5.97
N GLU A 12 57.32 31.49 -6.87
CA GLU A 12 56.13 31.43 -7.74
C GLU A 12 56.13 30.20 -8.67
N LYS A 13 57.29 29.82 -9.24
CA LYS A 13 57.41 28.58 -10.03
C LYS A 13 57.20 27.31 -9.22
N ASN A 14 57.69 27.27 -7.98
CA ASN A 14 57.50 26.10 -7.11
C ASN A 14 56.04 25.99 -6.64
N ASP A 15 55.36 27.11 -6.43
CA ASP A 15 53.95 27.12 -6.04
C ASP A 15 53.04 26.77 -7.25
N GLU A 16 53.37 27.21 -8.47
CA GLU A 16 52.68 26.79 -9.70
C GLU A 16 52.92 25.31 -10.04
N GLU A 17 54.16 24.81 -9.98
CA GLU A 17 54.47 23.39 -10.21
C GLU A 17 53.82 22.48 -9.15
N ASN A 18 53.74 22.93 -7.88
CA ASN A 18 53.07 22.20 -6.81
C ASN A 18 51.54 22.26 -6.95
N ALA A 19 50.97 23.38 -7.38
CA ALA A 19 49.54 23.49 -7.67
C ALA A 19 49.11 22.62 -8.87
N GLU A 20 49.90 22.58 -9.96
CA GLU A 20 49.66 21.69 -11.10
C GLU A 20 49.82 20.20 -10.73
N GLN A 21 50.75 19.88 -9.82
CA GLN A 21 50.94 18.51 -9.32
C GLN A 21 49.80 18.07 -8.39
N ILE A 22 49.30 18.97 -7.54
CA ILE A 22 48.12 18.75 -6.69
C ILE A 22 46.86 18.59 -7.56
N ASP A 23 46.72 19.36 -8.63
CA ASP A 23 45.60 19.26 -9.58
C ASP A 23 45.62 17.91 -10.31
N GLY A 24 46.79 17.45 -10.77
CA GLY A 24 46.94 16.13 -11.39
C GLY A 24 46.68 14.96 -10.43
N GLU A 25 47.15 15.04 -9.17
CA GLU A 25 46.90 14.03 -8.14
C GLU A 25 45.42 14.00 -7.71
N LEU A 26 44.76 15.17 -7.65
CA LEU A 26 43.33 15.28 -7.39
C LEU A 26 42.50 14.64 -8.52
N VAL A 27 42.82 14.94 -9.79
CA VAL A 27 42.14 14.34 -10.95
C VAL A 27 42.30 12.82 -10.93
N PHE A 28 43.50 12.31 -10.71
CA PHE A 28 43.75 10.86 -10.60
C PHE A 28 43.00 10.21 -9.43
N SER A 29 42.86 10.91 -8.31
CA SER A 29 42.09 10.43 -7.16
C SER A 29 40.58 10.39 -7.46
N ILE A 30 40.06 11.36 -8.22
CA ILE A 30 38.68 11.39 -8.69
C ILE A 30 38.42 10.25 -9.70
N GLU A 31 39.34 10.00 -10.64
CA GLU A 31 39.22 8.88 -11.59
C GLU A 31 39.14 7.53 -10.86
N LYS A 32 40.02 7.30 -9.88
CA LYS A 32 39.95 6.10 -9.03
C LYS A 32 38.65 6.01 -8.23
N LEU A 33 38.15 7.13 -7.73
CA LEU A 33 36.87 7.15 -7.02
C LEU A 33 35.72 6.80 -7.98
N GLN A 34 35.76 7.28 -9.22
CA GLN A 34 34.79 6.92 -10.25
C GLN A 34 34.84 5.41 -10.55
N GLU A 35 36.03 4.82 -10.70
CA GLU A 35 36.18 3.37 -10.90
C GLU A 35 35.52 2.57 -9.75
N ILE A 36 35.71 3.01 -8.51
CA ILE A 36 35.07 2.39 -7.33
C ILE A 36 33.54 2.57 -7.36
N GLN A 37 33.04 3.73 -7.78
CA GLN A 37 31.59 3.96 -7.92
C GLN A 37 30.97 3.05 -9.00
N ASP A 38 31.66 2.88 -10.13
CA ASP A 38 31.23 1.97 -11.19
C ASP A 38 31.24 0.49 -10.72
N GLU A 39 32.19 0.12 -9.84
CA GLU A 39 32.21 -1.20 -9.20
C GLU A 39 31.05 -1.37 -8.20
N LEU A 40 30.74 -0.34 -7.40
CA LEU A 40 29.60 -0.35 -6.47
C LEU A 40 28.27 -0.46 -7.22
N GLU A 41 28.10 0.24 -8.34
CA GLU A 41 26.91 0.16 -9.17
C GLU A 41 26.67 -1.28 -9.67
N LYS A 42 27.72 -1.96 -10.14
CA LYS A 42 27.63 -3.38 -10.55
C LYS A 42 27.25 -4.31 -9.41
N VAL A 43 27.74 -4.05 -8.19
CA VAL A 43 27.36 -4.84 -7.01
C VAL A 43 25.90 -4.60 -6.65
N ASN A 44 25.44 -3.35 -6.72
CA ASN A 44 24.05 -2.99 -6.47
C ASN A 44 23.10 -3.59 -7.51
N GLU A 45 23.46 -3.54 -8.80
CA GLU A 45 22.71 -4.18 -9.88
C GLU A 45 22.54 -5.68 -9.61
N LYS A 46 23.62 -6.38 -9.25
CA LYS A 46 23.55 -7.80 -8.91
C LYS A 46 22.68 -8.09 -7.68
N ALA A 47 22.77 -7.27 -6.64
CA ALA A 47 21.90 -7.42 -5.46
C ALA A 47 20.42 -7.20 -5.83
N SER A 48 20.15 -6.21 -6.67
CA SER A 48 18.83 -5.89 -7.22
C SER A 48 18.27 -7.09 -8.01
N ASP A 49 19.08 -7.74 -8.84
CA ASP A 49 18.70 -8.94 -9.59
C ASP A 49 18.38 -10.12 -8.66
N GLU A 50 19.20 -10.36 -7.63
CA GLU A 50 18.96 -11.43 -6.65
C GLU A 50 17.64 -11.22 -5.88
N VAL A 51 17.33 -9.98 -5.48
CA VAL A 51 16.04 -9.64 -4.86
C VAL A 51 14.89 -9.93 -5.82
N LEU A 52 15.00 -9.51 -7.07
CA LEU A 52 13.97 -9.72 -8.09
C LEU A 52 13.68 -11.22 -8.32
N GLU A 53 14.71 -12.05 -8.35
CA GLU A 53 14.54 -13.50 -8.50
C GLU A 53 13.87 -14.15 -7.27
N VAL A 54 14.16 -13.64 -6.06
CA VAL A 54 13.48 -14.07 -4.83
C VAL A 54 12.00 -13.67 -4.86
N GLU A 55 11.69 -12.43 -5.25
CA GLU A 55 10.31 -11.94 -5.34
C GLU A 55 9.50 -12.74 -6.36
N LYS A 56 10.03 -12.95 -7.58
CA LYS A 56 9.38 -13.80 -8.60
C LYS A 56 9.06 -15.19 -8.06
N LYS A 57 10.03 -15.84 -7.41
CA LYS A 57 9.85 -17.16 -6.81
C LYS A 57 8.73 -17.18 -5.77
N TYR A 58 8.69 -16.19 -4.87
CA TYR A 58 7.64 -16.15 -3.84
C TYR A 58 6.28 -15.73 -4.40
N ASN A 59 6.23 -14.92 -5.45
CA ASN A 59 4.98 -14.60 -6.14
C ASN A 59 4.36 -15.85 -6.79
N GLU A 60 5.16 -16.72 -7.42
CA GLU A 60 4.69 -18.01 -7.93
C GLU A 60 4.15 -18.94 -6.83
N ILE A 61 4.77 -18.92 -5.64
CA ILE A 61 4.34 -19.71 -4.48
C ILE A 61 3.07 -19.12 -3.84
N ARG A 62 2.97 -17.79 -3.75
CA ARG A 62 1.81 -17.08 -3.17
C ARG A 62 0.57 -17.18 -4.05
N LYS A 63 0.72 -17.14 -5.38
CA LYS A 63 -0.41 -17.17 -6.33
C LYS A 63 -1.42 -18.30 -6.06
N PRO A 64 -1.07 -19.59 -5.97
CA PRO A 64 -2.05 -20.64 -5.68
C PRO A 64 -2.65 -20.55 -4.27
N VAL A 65 -2.01 -19.85 -3.33
CA VAL A 65 -2.57 -19.58 -2.01
C VAL A 65 -3.62 -18.46 -2.10
N TYR A 66 -3.33 -17.39 -2.83
CA TYR A 66 -4.29 -16.32 -3.11
C TYR A 66 -5.48 -16.81 -3.93
N ASP A 67 -5.27 -17.69 -4.91
CA ASP A 67 -6.35 -18.28 -5.69
C ASP A 67 -7.33 -19.07 -4.80
N LYS A 68 -6.79 -19.91 -3.89
CA LYS A 68 -7.61 -20.63 -2.90
C LYS A 68 -8.34 -19.69 -1.96
N ARG A 69 -7.68 -18.61 -1.53
CA ARG A 69 -8.31 -17.58 -0.69
C ARG A 69 -9.48 -16.92 -1.44
N ASN A 70 -9.29 -16.54 -2.70
CA ASN A 70 -10.33 -15.94 -3.53
C ASN A 70 -11.52 -16.89 -3.74
N GLU A 71 -11.26 -18.19 -3.94
CA GLU A 71 -12.32 -19.20 -4.05
C GLU A 71 -13.18 -19.25 -2.77
N ILE A 72 -12.56 -19.27 -1.59
CA ILE A 72 -13.28 -19.27 -0.31
C ILE A 72 -14.05 -17.97 -0.10
N ILE A 73 -13.38 -16.81 -0.29
CA ILE A 73 -13.99 -15.49 -0.11
C ILE A 73 -15.21 -15.30 -1.02
N SER A 74 -15.18 -15.84 -2.25
CA SER A 74 -16.31 -15.73 -3.18
C SER A 74 -17.61 -16.36 -2.67
N SER A 75 -17.53 -17.24 -1.65
CA SER A 75 -18.68 -17.87 -0.99
C SER A 75 -19.16 -17.11 0.25
N ILE A 76 -18.46 -16.05 0.67
CA ILE A 76 -18.79 -15.23 1.83
C ILE A 76 -19.44 -13.94 1.32
N PRO A 77 -20.75 -13.72 1.56
CA PRO A 77 -21.43 -12.51 1.14
C PRO A 77 -20.79 -11.25 1.73
N ASP A 78 -20.74 -10.18 0.95
CA ASP A 78 -20.29 -8.85 1.35
C ASP A 78 -18.87 -8.77 1.97
N PHE A 79 -18.05 -9.83 1.85
CA PHE A 79 -16.74 -9.91 2.49
C PHE A 79 -15.84 -8.70 2.23
N TRP A 80 -15.68 -8.32 0.96
CA TRP A 80 -14.82 -7.18 0.60
C TRP A 80 -15.44 -5.84 0.96
N LEU A 81 -16.78 -5.73 1.00
CA LEU A 81 -17.45 -4.53 1.46
C LEU A 81 -17.19 -4.33 2.96
N THR A 82 -17.48 -5.35 3.78
CA THR A 82 -17.18 -5.36 5.22
C THR A 82 -15.71 -5.05 5.48
N ALA A 83 -14.77 -5.75 4.82
CA ALA A 83 -13.34 -5.51 5.03
C ALA A 83 -12.90 -4.07 4.67
N PHE A 84 -13.52 -3.44 3.66
CA PHE A 84 -13.28 -2.03 3.33
C PHE A 84 -13.82 -1.09 4.41
N LEU A 85 -15.03 -1.33 4.91
CA LEU A 85 -15.69 -0.48 5.90
C LEU A 85 -15.08 -0.60 7.30
N SER A 86 -14.48 -1.74 7.63
CA SER A 86 -13.75 -1.91 8.89
C SER A 86 -12.33 -1.35 8.84
N HIS A 87 -11.81 -1.00 7.66
CA HIS A 87 -10.47 -0.41 7.54
C HIS A 87 -10.53 1.11 7.81
N PRO A 88 -9.79 1.65 8.81
CA PRO A 88 -9.95 3.03 9.28
C PRO A 88 -9.85 4.12 8.20
N ALA A 89 -8.95 3.96 7.23
CA ALA A 89 -8.76 4.94 6.17
C ALA A 89 -9.64 4.70 4.93
N LEU A 90 -10.06 3.46 4.68
CA LEU A 90 -10.84 3.15 3.46
C LEU A 90 -12.33 3.38 3.69
N SER A 91 -12.81 3.19 4.91
CA SER A 91 -14.20 3.41 5.29
C SER A 91 -14.65 4.86 5.06
N GLU A 92 -13.77 5.83 5.26
CA GLU A 92 -14.04 7.25 5.01
C GLU A 92 -14.19 7.59 3.51
N LEU A 93 -13.71 6.72 2.62
CA LEU A 93 -13.72 6.94 1.16
C LEU A 93 -14.92 6.30 0.46
N VAL A 94 -15.64 5.40 1.13
CA VAL A 94 -16.75 4.66 0.55
C VAL A 94 -18.07 5.27 1.01
N THR A 95 -18.85 5.79 0.06
CA THR A 95 -20.16 6.40 0.36
C THR A 95 -21.29 5.37 0.46
N GLU A 96 -22.44 5.76 1.00
CA GLU A 96 -23.63 4.88 1.08
C GLU A 96 -24.11 4.38 -0.30
N GLU A 97 -23.94 5.18 -1.36
CA GLU A 97 -24.26 4.75 -2.72
C GLU A 97 -23.24 3.73 -3.24
N ASP A 98 -21.96 3.90 -2.89
CA ASP A 98 -20.89 2.97 -3.24
C ASP A 98 -21.12 1.61 -2.60
N HIS A 99 -21.65 1.53 -1.38
CA HIS A 99 -21.99 0.26 -0.71
C HIS A 99 -22.82 -0.64 -1.62
N LYS A 100 -23.80 -0.06 -2.33
CA LYS A 100 -24.69 -0.83 -3.21
C LYS A 100 -23.95 -1.41 -4.42
N VAL A 101 -22.91 -0.73 -4.89
CA VAL A 101 -22.02 -1.21 -5.96
C VAL A 101 -21.06 -2.27 -5.41
N PHE A 102 -20.49 -2.05 -4.23
CA PHE A 102 -19.60 -2.98 -3.53
C PHE A 102 -20.27 -4.31 -3.18
N LYS A 103 -21.60 -4.36 -2.99
CA LYS A 103 -22.35 -5.64 -2.87
C LYS A 103 -22.21 -6.56 -4.08
N HIS A 104 -21.79 -6.01 -5.23
CA HIS A 104 -21.51 -6.79 -6.43
C HIS A 104 -20.03 -7.13 -6.60
N LEU A 105 -19.15 -6.67 -5.71
CA LEU A 105 -17.71 -6.96 -5.70
C LEU A 105 -17.48 -8.41 -5.27
N THR A 106 -16.87 -9.19 -6.16
CA THR A 106 -16.66 -10.63 -5.99
C THR A 106 -15.23 -10.97 -5.58
N SER A 107 -14.25 -10.25 -6.12
CA SER A 107 -12.86 -10.37 -5.70
C SER A 107 -12.11 -9.06 -5.90
N ILE A 108 -11.09 -8.87 -5.08
CA ILE A 108 -9.99 -7.95 -5.36
C ILE A 108 -8.79 -8.81 -5.71
N GLU A 109 -7.94 -8.35 -6.61
CA GLU A 109 -6.70 -9.01 -7.01
C GLU A 109 -5.60 -7.95 -7.11
N VAL A 110 -4.49 -8.19 -6.43
CA VAL A 110 -3.27 -7.38 -6.60
C VAL A 110 -2.21 -8.27 -7.22
N GLU A 111 -1.80 -7.90 -8.43
CA GLU A 111 -0.79 -8.62 -9.20
C GLU A 111 0.41 -7.70 -9.48
N ASP A 112 1.59 -8.12 -9.05
CA ASP A 112 2.84 -7.50 -9.50
C ASP A 112 3.05 -7.80 -10.99
N SER A 113 3.67 -6.86 -11.69
CA SER A 113 4.08 -7.09 -13.08
C SER A 113 5.20 -8.13 -13.16
N LYS A 114 5.43 -8.69 -14.37
CA LYS A 114 6.39 -9.81 -14.57
C LYS A 114 7.80 -9.48 -14.10
N ASP A 115 8.18 -8.22 -14.26
CA ASP A 115 9.31 -7.65 -13.58
C ASP A 115 8.76 -6.86 -12.39
N VAL A 116 8.94 -7.37 -11.17
CA VAL A 116 8.29 -6.84 -9.96
C VAL A 116 8.61 -5.36 -9.74
N LYS A 117 9.74 -4.89 -10.28
CA LYS A 117 10.15 -3.48 -10.23
C LYS A 117 9.45 -2.59 -11.25
N SER A 118 8.80 -3.15 -12.27
CA SER A 118 8.11 -2.38 -13.30
C SER A 118 6.68 -1.96 -12.91
N GLY A 119 6.20 -2.37 -11.74
CA GLY A 119 4.92 -1.94 -11.18
C GLY A 119 3.94 -3.08 -10.91
N TYR A 120 2.68 -2.72 -10.67
CA TYR A 120 1.63 -3.63 -10.23
C TYR A 120 0.24 -3.16 -10.69
N SER A 121 -0.75 -4.03 -10.58
CA SER A 121 -2.15 -3.70 -10.86
C SER A 121 -3.07 -4.16 -9.75
N ILE A 122 -4.06 -3.34 -9.44
CA ILE A 122 -5.15 -3.64 -8.52
C ILE A 122 -6.43 -3.79 -9.36
N THR A 123 -7.05 -4.96 -9.30
CA THR A 123 -8.24 -5.31 -10.06
C THR A 123 -9.39 -5.64 -9.11
N PHE A 124 -10.51 -4.95 -9.30
CA PHE A 124 -11.78 -5.20 -8.65
C PHE A 124 -12.69 -5.96 -9.63
N ASN A 125 -13.10 -7.17 -9.30
CA ASN A 125 -13.95 -8.01 -10.14
C ASN A 125 -15.39 -7.97 -9.65
N PHE A 126 -16.32 -7.66 -10.55
CA PHE A 126 -17.74 -7.51 -10.23
C PHE A 126 -18.59 -8.58 -10.91
N SER A 127 -19.59 -9.05 -10.16
CA SER A 127 -20.73 -9.77 -10.75
C SER A 127 -21.57 -8.82 -11.63
N PRO A 128 -22.39 -9.36 -12.56
CA PRO A 128 -23.33 -8.54 -13.32
C PRO A 128 -24.18 -7.68 -12.39
N ASN A 129 -24.13 -6.36 -12.59
CA ASN A 129 -24.73 -5.37 -11.68
C ASN A 129 -25.50 -4.30 -12.46
N PRO A 130 -26.42 -3.54 -11.82
CA PRO A 130 -27.24 -2.54 -12.51
C PRO A 130 -26.51 -1.21 -12.77
N TYR A 131 -25.29 -1.01 -12.27
CA TYR A 131 -24.61 0.29 -12.23
C TYR A 131 -23.73 0.54 -13.46
N PHE A 132 -22.93 -0.43 -13.88
CA PHE A 132 -22.05 -0.33 -15.03
C PHE A 132 -21.99 -1.64 -15.83
N GLU A 133 -21.37 -1.59 -17.01
CA GLU A 133 -21.24 -2.75 -17.90
C GLU A 133 -19.99 -3.59 -17.63
N ASP A 134 -18.92 -2.96 -17.13
CA ASP A 134 -17.64 -3.63 -16.93
C ASP A 134 -17.73 -4.70 -15.82
N THR A 135 -17.08 -5.85 -16.04
CA THR A 135 -17.00 -6.90 -15.01
C THR A 135 -15.70 -6.82 -14.20
N ARG A 136 -14.79 -5.92 -14.60
CA ARG A 136 -13.51 -5.68 -13.93
C ARG A 136 -13.17 -4.21 -14.01
N LEU A 137 -12.73 -3.63 -12.91
CA LEU A 137 -12.14 -2.29 -12.85
C LEU A 137 -10.70 -2.46 -12.39
N THR A 138 -9.74 -2.02 -13.20
CA THR A 138 -8.31 -2.19 -12.92
C THR A 138 -7.63 -0.83 -12.89
N LYS A 139 -6.83 -0.57 -11.86
CA LYS A 139 -5.86 0.53 -11.77
C LYS A 139 -4.45 -0.08 -11.81
N THR A 140 -3.62 0.41 -12.73
CA THR A 140 -2.28 -0.12 -13.02
C THR A 140 -1.26 0.97 -12.83
N PHE A 141 -0.23 0.67 -12.03
CA PHE A 141 0.94 1.50 -11.78
C PHE A 141 2.10 0.90 -12.55
N THR A 142 2.74 1.68 -13.41
CA THR A 142 3.89 1.26 -14.21
C THR A 142 5.07 2.17 -13.89
N PHE A 143 6.14 1.59 -13.38
CA PHE A 143 7.40 2.27 -13.06
C PHE A 143 8.32 2.13 -14.27
N LEU A 144 8.74 3.25 -14.85
CA LEU A 144 9.62 3.30 -16.02
C LEU A 144 11.06 3.61 -15.59
N ASP A 145 12.03 3.16 -16.40
CA ASP A 145 13.47 3.23 -16.11
C ASP A 145 14.03 4.66 -15.89
N GLU A 146 13.26 5.69 -16.25
CA GLU A 146 13.63 7.11 -16.07
C GLU A 146 13.11 7.72 -14.75
N GLY A 147 12.55 6.90 -13.84
CA GLY A 147 11.90 7.36 -12.61
C GLY A 147 10.46 7.83 -12.80
N THR A 148 9.99 7.92 -14.05
CA THR A 148 8.60 8.27 -14.36
C THR A 148 7.64 7.16 -13.95
N THR A 149 6.62 7.51 -13.16
CA THR A 149 5.51 6.61 -12.84
C THR A 149 4.30 6.93 -13.72
N LYS A 150 3.72 5.90 -14.33
CA LYS A 150 2.50 6.00 -15.12
C LYS A 150 1.36 5.23 -14.46
N VAL A 151 0.27 5.94 -14.17
CA VAL A 151 -0.95 5.38 -13.60
C VAL A 151 -2.05 5.38 -14.65
N THR A 152 -2.60 4.19 -14.92
CA THR A 152 -3.72 4.00 -15.84
C THR A 152 -4.84 3.28 -15.14
N ALA A 153 -6.08 3.63 -15.48
CA ALA A 153 -7.26 3.06 -14.85
C ALA A 153 -8.33 2.71 -15.88
N THR A 154 -9.21 1.78 -15.52
CA THR A 154 -10.34 1.39 -16.35
C THR A 154 -11.40 2.48 -16.35
N SER A 155 -11.70 3.04 -17.51
CA SER A 155 -12.81 3.99 -17.66
C SER A 155 -14.15 3.27 -17.51
N ILE A 156 -14.88 3.59 -16.45
CA ILE A 156 -16.12 2.91 -16.06
C ILE A 156 -17.26 3.27 -17.04
N LYS A 157 -17.88 2.24 -17.62
CA LYS A 157 -19.05 2.39 -18.50
C LYS A 157 -20.34 2.34 -17.69
N TRP A 158 -20.68 3.49 -17.10
CA TRP A 158 -21.92 3.66 -16.35
C TRP A 158 -23.16 3.43 -17.21
N LYS A 159 -24.14 2.72 -16.66
CA LYS A 159 -25.46 2.54 -17.26
C LYS A 159 -26.29 3.81 -17.14
N GLU A 160 -27.34 3.89 -17.96
CA GLU A 160 -28.20 5.08 -18.02
C GLU A 160 -28.76 5.46 -16.65
N GLY A 161 -28.50 6.70 -16.23
CA GLY A 161 -28.96 7.24 -14.94
C GLY A 161 -28.17 6.77 -13.71
N MET A 162 -27.13 5.93 -13.88
CA MET A 162 -26.32 5.37 -12.79
C MET A 162 -24.93 5.99 -12.68
N GLY A 163 -24.57 6.92 -13.58
CA GLY A 163 -23.29 7.61 -13.52
C GLY A 163 -23.17 8.53 -12.30
N ILE A 164 -21.97 8.60 -11.73
CA ILE A 164 -21.65 9.49 -10.60
C ILE A 164 -21.89 10.95 -11.04
N PRO A 165 -22.52 11.80 -10.21
CA PRO A 165 -22.74 13.22 -10.52
C PRO A 165 -21.46 14.02 -10.81
N ASN A 166 -20.26 13.49 -10.51
CA ASN A 166 -18.97 14.17 -10.66
C ASN A 166 -18.08 13.65 -11.81
N GLY A 167 -18.52 12.67 -12.62
CA GLY A 167 -17.67 12.06 -13.66
C GLY A 167 -18.09 12.34 -15.12
N VAL A 168 -19.25 12.95 -15.35
CA VAL A 168 -19.72 13.31 -16.69
C VAL A 168 -20.36 14.69 -16.62
N ASP A 169 -19.77 15.63 -17.36
CA ASP A 169 -20.16 17.04 -17.52
C ASP A 169 -21.69 17.19 -17.72
N ASN A 170 -22.42 17.31 -16.63
CA ASN A 170 -23.82 17.68 -16.63
C ASN A 170 -23.91 19.05 -15.97
N GLU A 171 -23.85 20.08 -16.80
CA GLU A 171 -24.21 21.46 -16.45
C GLU A 171 -25.61 21.51 -15.83
N LYS A 172 -25.72 21.30 -14.51
CA LYS A 172 -26.93 21.62 -13.76
C LYS A 172 -26.73 22.96 -13.06
N LYS A 173 -27.22 24.00 -13.73
CA LYS A 173 -27.55 25.30 -13.12
C LYS A 173 -28.46 25.08 -11.91
N GLY A 174 -27.90 25.14 -10.70
CA GLY A 174 -28.66 24.98 -9.47
C GLY A 174 -27.87 25.45 -8.27
N ASN A 175 -28.14 26.68 -7.83
CA ASN A 175 -27.48 27.34 -6.72
C ASN A 175 -27.92 26.70 -5.38
N LYS A 176 -27.19 25.68 -4.91
CA LYS A 176 -27.10 25.20 -3.52
C LYS A 176 -25.96 24.16 -3.48
N ARG A 177 -24.86 24.46 -2.79
CA ARG A 177 -23.80 23.48 -2.54
C ARG A 177 -24.37 22.41 -1.60
N ALA A 178 -24.91 21.35 -2.18
CA ALA A 178 -25.03 20.08 -1.46
C ALA A 178 -23.60 19.62 -1.13
N HIS A 179 -23.41 19.05 0.05
CA HIS A 179 -22.19 18.29 0.34
C HIS A 179 -22.21 17.12 -0.65
N ILE A 180 -21.49 17.22 -1.76
CA ILE A 180 -21.40 16.11 -2.71
C ILE A 180 -20.27 15.26 -2.16
N GLU A 181 -20.63 14.21 -1.43
CA GLU A 181 -19.69 13.15 -1.10
C GLU A 181 -19.13 12.58 -2.41
N GLU A 182 -17.81 12.52 -2.51
CA GLU A 182 -17.14 12.00 -3.67
C GLU A 182 -17.16 10.48 -3.61
N SER A 183 -17.67 9.84 -4.66
CA SER A 183 -17.75 8.39 -4.74
C SER A 183 -16.36 7.77 -4.86
N PHE A 184 -16.09 6.66 -4.16
CA PHE A 184 -14.84 5.90 -4.25
C PHE A 184 -14.43 5.60 -5.70
N PHE A 185 -15.40 5.38 -6.58
CA PHE A 185 -15.14 5.01 -7.97
C PHE A 185 -14.53 6.15 -8.82
N THR A 186 -14.43 7.38 -8.30
CA THR A 186 -13.62 8.45 -8.94
C THR A 186 -12.13 8.11 -8.92
N TRP A 187 -11.65 7.25 -8.02
CA TRP A 187 -10.28 6.74 -7.99
C TRP A 187 -9.85 6.01 -9.28
N PHE A 188 -10.81 5.46 -10.04
CA PHE A 188 -10.57 4.87 -11.36
C PHE A 188 -10.62 5.88 -12.52
N SER A 189 -10.95 7.13 -12.25
CA SER A 189 -10.92 8.22 -13.24
C SER A 189 -9.57 8.94 -13.25
N GLU A 190 -8.78 8.77 -12.20
CA GLU A 190 -7.46 9.35 -12.05
C GLU A 190 -6.43 8.60 -12.89
N THR A 191 -6.10 9.16 -14.06
CA THR A 191 -4.92 8.75 -14.83
C THR A 191 -3.86 9.83 -14.69
N GLN A 192 -2.65 9.43 -14.28
CA GLN A 192 -1.56 10.35 -14.01
C GLN A 192 -0.27 9.85 -14.66
N GLN A 193 0.55 10.78 -15.12
CA GLN A 193 1.92 10.50 -15.53
C GLN A 193 2.76 11.66 -15.02
N SER A 194 3.75 11.35 -14.19
CA SER A 194 4.68 12.32 -13.64
C SER A 194 6.09 11.75 -13.62
N ASP A 195 7.04 12.66 -13.69
CA ASP A 195 8.47 12.36 -13.53
C ASP A 195 8.87 12.26 -12.04
N ASP A 196 7.94 12.56 -11.14
CA ASP A 196 8.06 12.33 -9.69
C ASP A 196 7.31 11.06 -9.27
N ASP A 197 7.75 10.45 -8.16
CA ASP A 197 7.09 9.30 -7.53
C ASP A 197 5.62 9.64 -7.21
N ILE A 198 4.70 8.86 -7.77
CA ILE A 198 3.27 9.01 -7.51
C ILE A 198 2.95 8.23 -6.24
N HIS A 199 2.64 8.97 -5.17
CA HIS A 199 2.12 8.40 -3.93
C HIS A 199 0.58 8.37 -4.00
N ASP A 200 0.02 7.17 -4.11
CA ASP A 200 -1.43 6.92 -4.09
C ASP A 200 -1.75 6.11 -2.83
N GLU A 201 -2.17 6.81 -1.77
CA GLU A 201 -2.41 6.23 -0.44
C GLU A 201 -3.42 5.08 -0.48
N VAL A 202 -4.45 5.17 -1.33
CA VAL A 202 -5.45 4.10 -1.49
C VAL A 202 -4.81 2.86 -2.11
N ALA A 203 -3.96 3.03 -3.12
CA ALA A 203 -3.25 1.91 -3.74
C ALA A 203 -2.31 1.22 -2.75
N GLU A 204 -1.58 2.00 -1.96
CA GLU A 204 -0.64 1.49 -0.95
C GLU A 204 -1.36 0.73 0.16
N ILE A 205 -2.45 1.29 0.72
CA ILE A 205 -3.27 0.61 1.72
C ILE A 205 -3.81 -0.72 1.16
N ILE A 206 -4.36 -0.70 -0.05
CA ILE A 206 -4.89 -1.93 -0.66
C ILE A 206 -3.77 -2.96 -0.84
N LYS A 207 -2.61 -2.57 -1.39
CA LYS A 207 -1.52 -3.49 -1.74
C LYS A 207 -0.76 -4.03 -0.53
N GLU A 208 -0.44 -3.18 0.43
CA GLU A 208 0.49 -3.49 1.54
C GLU A 208 -0.22 -3.89 2.83
N ASP A 209 -1.50 -3.55 3.00
CA ASP A 209 -2.24 -3.81 4.24
C ASP A 209 -3.48 -4.71 4.01
N LEU A 210 -4.46 -4.22 3.27
CA LEU A 210 -5.73 -4.93 3.10
C LEU A 210 -5.56 -6.24 2.31
N TRP A 211 -4.84 -6.21 1.18
CA TRP A 211 -4.68 -7.39 0.31
C TRP A 211 -3.92 -8.54 0.96
N PRO A 212 -2.82 -8.33 1.70
CA PRO A 212 -2.13 -9.41 2.39
C PRO A 212 -3.01 -10.17 3.39
N ASN A 213 -3.83 -9.45 4.18
CA ASN A 213 -4.64 -10.08 5.22
C ASN A 213 -6.00 -9.38 5.45
N PRO A 214 -6.96 -9.52 4.52
CA PRO A 214 -8.25 -8.82 4.63
C PRO A 214 -9.14 -9.38 5.76
N LEU A 215 -8.83 -10.58 6.26
CA LEU A 215 -9.61 -11.25 7.30
C LEU A 215 -9.55 -10.51 8.65
N THR A 216 -8.46 -9.79 8.95
CA THR A 216 -8.37 -9.00 10.18
C THR A 216 -9.42 -7.91 10.21
N TYR A 217 -9.61 -7.21 9.10
CA TYR A 217 -10.63 -6.18 8.97
C TYR A 217 -12.03 -6.78 8.95
N PHE A 218 -12.22 -7.88 8.23
CA PHE A 218 -13.51 -8.57 8.23
C PHE A 218 -13.95 -9.03 9.63
N ASN A 219 -13.02 -9.49 10.46
CA ASN A 219 -13.33 -9.93 11.81
C ASN A 219 -13.55 -8.77 12.80
N ASN A 220 -12.94 -7.61 12.57
CA ASN A 220 -13.06 -6.48 13.50
C ASN A 220 -14.50 -5.94 13.58
N GLU A 221 -15.30 -6.02 12.51
CA GLU A 221 -16.74 -5.69 12.58
C GLU A 221 -17.48 -6.62 13.56
N ALA A 222 -17.05 -7.88 13.71
CA ALA A 222 -17.68 -8.84 14.62
C ALA A 222 -17.38 -8.57 16.10
N ASP A 223 -16.27 -7.90 16.42
CA ASP A 223 -15.93 -7.54 17.82
C ASP A 223 -16.63 -6.24 18.27
N GLU A 224 -17.02 -5.36 17.35
CA GLU A 224 -17.72 -4.10 17.67
C GLU A 224 -19.23 -4.30 17.91
N GLU A 225 -19.87 -5.32 17.32
CA GLU A 225 -21.29 -5.62 17.55
C GLU A 225 -21.60 -6.36 18.88
N ASP A 226 -20.59 -6.92 19.57
CA ASP A 226 -20.77 -7.69 20.81
C ASP A 226 -20.64 -6.84 22.11
N PHE A 227 -20.43 -5.52 21.99
CA PHE A 227 -20.23 -4.60 23.13
C PHE A 227 -21.35 -3.57 23.37
N GLU A 228 -22.46 -3.65 22.64
CA GLU A 228 -23.64 -2.80 22.88
C GLU A 228 -24.91 -3.64 23.14
N GLY A 229 -24.90 -4.39 24.24
CA GLY A 229 -26.07 -5.17 24.63
C GLY A 229 -26.04 -5.68 26.06
N ASP A 230 -26.60 -4.88 26.97
CA ASP A 230 -27.27 -5.33 28.21
C ASP A 230 -26.38 -5.62 29.43
N ASP A 231 -25.79 -4.58 30.03
CA ASP A 231 -25.64 -4.53 31.50
C ASP A 231 -26.84 -3.73 32.06
N ASP A 232 -28.03 -4.32 31.96
CA ASP A 232 -29.21 -3.86 32.70
C ASP A 232 -29.09 -4.35 34.15
N ASP A 233 -29.43 -3.43 35.05
CA ASP A 233 -29.41 -3.55 36.50
C ASP A 233 -29.97 -4.89 37.02
N GLU A 234 -29.18 -5.64 37.81
CA GLU A 234 -29.77 -6.49 38.86
C GLU A 234 -29.06 -6.28 40.20
N GLU A 235 -29.39 -5.14 40.82
CA GLU A 235 -29.29 -4.93 42.26
C GLU A 235 -30.20 -5.92 43.02
N GLY A 236 -29.58 -6.90 43.69
CA GLY A 236 -29.95 -7.31 45.05
C GLY A 236 -30.69 -8.65 45.22
N LYS A 237 -30.04 -9.60 45.92
CA LYS A 237 -30.41 -9.94 47.30
C LYS A 237 -29.46 -10.89 48.03
N GLU A 238 -29.36 -10.58 49.32
CA GLU A 238 -28.54 -11.09 50.42
C GLU A 238 -28.71 -12.60 50.76
N GLY A 239 -27.67 -13.17 51.39
CA GLY A 239 -27.70 -14.48 52.04
C GLY A 239 -26.45 -14.79 52.88
N SER A 240 -26.36 -14.11 54.03
CA SER A 240 -25.54 -14.30 55.24
C SER A 240 -24.78 -15.62 55.50
N ASP A 241 -23.61 -15.42 56.14
CA ASP A 241 -22.70 -16.27 56.95
C ASP A 241 -23.22 -17.55 57.64
N ASP A 242 -22.32 -18.55 57.74
CA ASP A 242 -21.84 -19.20 58.99
C ASP A 242 -20.90 -20.38 58.59
N GLU A 243 -19.58 -20.24 58.72
CA GLU A 243 -18.69 -20.64 59.84
C GLU A 243 -18.55 -22.16 60.11
N ASP A 244 -17.28 -22.60 59.99
CA ASP A 244 -16.54 -23.65 60.71
C ASP A 244 -17.13 -25.05 60.96
N ASP A 245 -16.35 -26.09 60.60
CA ASP A 245 -15.61 -26.83 61.64
C ASP A 245 -14.56 -27.78 61.03
N GLU A 246 -13.34 -27.67 61.56
CA GLU A 246 -12.23 -28.60 61.40
C GLU A 246 -12.55 -29.97 62.05
N GLN A 247 -12.13 -31.08 61.45
CA GLN A 247 -11.30 -32.06 62.18
C GLN A 247 -10.69 -33.15 61.29
N ASP A 248 -9.41 -33.38 61.58
CA ASP A 248 -8.58 -34.56 61.34
C ASP A 248 -9.30 -35.91 61.48
N ASP A 249 -8.85 -36.91 60.72
CA ASP A 249 -8.21 -38.09 61.32
C ASP A 249 -7.61 -39.02 60.23
N ASP A 250 -6.28 -39.13 60.31
CA ASP A 250 -5.45 -40.34 60.31
C ASP A 250 -5.42 -41.35 59.15
N ASP A 251 -4.16 -41.59 58.74
CA ASP A 251 -3.50 -42.87 58.49
C ASP A 251 -4.01 -43.73 57.29
N GLU A 252 -3.19 -44.41 56.49
CA GLU A 252 -1.94 -45.10 56.77
C GLU A 252 -1.28 -45.50 55.43
N GLU A 253 -0.03 -45.95 55.52
CA GLU A 253 0.93 -46.24 54.47
C GLU A 253 0.65 -47.48 53.58
N GLU A 254 1.47 -47.58 52.52
CA GLU A 254 1.97 -48.78 51.79
C GLU A 254 1.02 -49.58 50.88
N GLU A 255 1.20 -49.43 49.56
CA GLU A 255 1.97 -50.37 48.71
C GLU A 255 2.42 -49.72 47.39
#